data_AF-A0A1E7JGB3-F1
#
_entry.id   AF-A0A1E7JGB3-F1
#
_cell.length_a   1.000
_cell.length_b   1.000
_cell.length_c   1.000
_cell.angle_alpha   90.00
_cell.angle_beta   90.00
_cell.angle_gamma   90.00
#
_symmetry.space_group_name_H-M   'P 1'
#
loop_
_entity.id
_entity.type
_entity.pdbx_description
1 polymer ?
#
loop_
_entity_poly.entity_id
_entity_poly.type
_entity_poly.pdbx_seq_one_letter_code
_entity_poly.pdbx_strand_id
1 'polypeptide(L)' 'MSVEPTDPEDFEDTYEAEPDEEPADPEAPPEDAAEQHAELLRQREMPITGREDIEADPADAAEQARVVEVNEDEYR' A
#
# COMPACT_ATOMS: atom_id res chain seq x y z
N MET A 1 -23.45 -1.03 23.30
CA MET A 1 -24.12 -0.82 22.02
C MET A 1 -23.28 -1.52 20.98
N SER A 2 -23.86 -2.30 20.07
CA SER A 2 -23.13 -2.89 18.94
C SER A 2 -23.31 -1.95 17.75
N VAL A 3 -22.19 -1.48 17.19
CA VAL A 3 -22.17 -0.64 15.99
C VAL A 3 -22.31 -1.55 14.77
N GLU A 4 -23.16 -1.20 13.81
CA GLU A 4 -23.22 -1.88 12.52
C GLU A 4 -22.23 -1.21 11.54
N PRO A 5 -21.18 -1.92 11.09
CA PRO A 5 -20.09 -1.33 10.31
C PRO A 5 -20.49 -0.91 8.88
N THR A 6 -21.72 -1.19 8.47
CA THR A 6 -22.26 -0.87 7.14
C THR A 6 -23.28 0.25 7.16
N ASP A 7 -23.68 0.74 8.35
CA ASP A 7 -24.63 1.85 8.45
C ASP A 7 -23.88 3.19 8.31
N PRO A 8 -24.04 3.93 7.20
CA PRO A 8 -23.31 5.18 6.98
C PRO A 8 -23.63 6.25 8.02
N GLU A 9 -24.84 6.23 8.61
CA GLU A 9 -25.28 7.21 9.61
C GLU A 9 -24.51 7.06 10.95
N ASP A 10 -23.90 5.89 11.23
CA ASP A 10 -23.05 5.68 12.42
C ASP A 10 -21.71 6.46 12.32
N PHE A 11 -21.34 6.90 11.10
CA PHE A 11 -20.08 7.58 10.81
C PHE A 11 -20.23 9.09 10.53
N GLU A 12 -21.45 9.60 10.33
CA GLU A 12 -21.68 11.00 9.90
C GLU A 12 -21.27 12.06 10.94
N ASP A 13 -21.25 11.72 12.24
CA ASP A 13 -20.93 12.65 13.33
C ASP A 13 -19.42 12.90 13.53
N THR A 14 -18.55 12.26 12.74
CA THR A 14 -17.08 12.36 12.88
C THR A 14 -16.38 13.29 11.88
N TYR A 15 -17.10 13.81 10.88
CA TYR A 15 -16.53 14.58 9.78
C TYR A 15 -17.02 16.05 9.73
N GLU A 16 -17.48 16.62 10.85
CA GLU A 16 -17.85 18.04 10.90
C GLU A 16 -16.59 18.93 10.86
N ALA A 17 -16.22 19.33 9.64
CA ALA A 17 -15.30 20.40 9.27
C ALA A 17 -13.84 20.25 9.74
N GLU A 18 -13.09 19.38 9.05
CA GLU A 18 -11.64 19.56 8.93
C GLU A 18 -11.37 20.91 8.22
N PRO A 19 -10.64 21.86 8.82
CA PRO A 19 -10.21 23.06 8.11
C PRO A 19 -9.27 22.68 6.96
N ASP A 20 -9.35 23.38 5.83
CA ASP A 20 -8.56 23.28 4.58
C ASP A 20 -7.02 23.44 4.73
N GLU A 21 -6.47 23.19 5.90
CA GLU A 21 -5.04 23.17 6.17
C GLU A 21 -4.74 21.84 6.89
N GLU A 22 -4.31 20.82 6.16
CA GLU A 22 -3.76 19.59 6.75
C GLU A 22 -2.62 20.01 7.72
N PRO A 23 -2.84 19.97 9.05
CA PRO A 23 -1.70 20.06 9.95
C PRO A 23 -0.97 18.73 9.76
N ALA A 24 0.35 18.77 9.56
CA ALA A 24 1.16 17.55 9.58
C ALA A 24 0.64 16.62 10.69
N ASP A 25 0.15 15.44 10.29
CA ASP A 25 -0.63 14.54 11.14
C ASP A 25 0.11 14.35 12.48
N PRO A 26 -0.45 14.79 13.62
CA PRO A 26 0.22 14.67 14.91
C PRO A 26 0.36 13.22 15.37
N GLU A 27 -0.27 12.25 14.69
CA GLU A 27 -0.12 10.83 15.01
C GLU A 27 1.23 10.24 14.61
N ALA A 28 1.96 10.87 13.66
CA ALA A 28 3.24 10.37 13.17
C ALA A 28 4.39 11.40 13.34
N PRO A 29 5.62 10.96 13.65
CA PRO A 29 6.81 11.78 13.49
C PRO A 29 6.91 12.36 12.07
N PRO A 30 7.54 13.54 11.89
CA PRO A 30 7.59 14.21 10.59
C PRO A 30 8.35 13.41 9.53
N GLU A 31 9.33 12.61 9.95
CA GLU A 31 10.05 11.68 9.06
C GLU A 31 9.12 10.56 8.55
N ASP A 32 8.31 9.98 9.44
CA ASP A 32 7.37 8.91 9.10
C ASP A 32 6.26 9.44 8.17
N ALA A 33 5.72 10.63 8.44
CA ALA A 33 4.74 11.28 7.57
C ALA A 33 5.31 11.53 6.17
N ALA A 34 6.57 11.98 6.08
CA ALA A 34 7.22 12.20 4.79
C ALA A 34 7.34 10.91 3.95
N GLU A 35 7.60 9.76 4.59
CA GLU A 35 7.60 8.45 3.91
C GLU A 35 6.20 8.03 3.45
N GLN A 36 5.17 8.28 4.27
CA GLN A 36 3.78 7.91 3.96
C GLN A 36 3.19 8.70 2.79
N HIS A 37 3.59 9.97 2.65
CA HIS A 37 3.17 10.82 1.53
C HIS A 37 4.05 10.66 0.28
N ALA A 38 5.09 9.83 0.31
CA ALA A 38 5.92 9.58 -0.85
C ALA A 38 5.13 8.83 -1.94
N GLU A 39 5.31 9.23 -3.20
CA GLU A 39 4.66 8.55 -4.32
C GLU A 39 5.18 7.11 -4.42
N LEU A 40 4.27 6.15 -4.29
CA LEU A 40 4.61 4.74 -4.45
C LEU A 40 5.12 4.49 -5.88
N LEU A 41 6.32 3.93 -5.98
CA LEU A 41 6.81 3.42 -7.26
C LEU A 41 5.81 2.40 -7.76
N ARG A 42 5.26 2.63 -8.96
CA ARG A 42 4.52 1.61 -9.73
C ARG A 42 5.50 0.53 -10.22
N GLN A 43 6.18 -0.16 -9.30
CA GLN A 43 6.65 -1.51 -9.58
C GLN A 43 5.40 -2.35 -9.70
N ARG A 44 4.93 -2.39 -10.95
CA ARG A 44 3.74 -3.04 -11.47
C ARG A 44 3.57 -4.40 -10.79
N GLU A 45 2.77 -4.45 -9.73
CA GLU A 45 2.11 -5.67 -9.29
C GLU A 45 1.10 -6.01 -10.37
N MET A 46 1.57 -6.56 -11.48
CA MET A 46 0.66 -7.29 -12.35
C MET A 46 0.03 -8.36 -11.47
N PRO A 47 -1.31 -8.44 -11.43
CA PRO A 47 -1.93 -9.60 -10.84
C PRO A 47 -1.33 -10.84 -11.49
N ILE A 48 -0.92 -11.82 -10.68
CA ILE A 48 -0.39 -13.09 -11.18
C ILE A 48 -1.57 -13.86 -11.80
N THR A 49 -1.95 -13.51 -13.03
CA THR A 49 -3.12 -14.06 -13.73
C THR A 49 -2.86 -15.41 -14.39
N GLY A 50 -1.64 -15.95 -14.27
CA GLY A 50 -1.17 -17.14 -14.97
C GLY A 50 -0.84 -18.32 -14.06
N ARG A 51 -1.33 -18.36 -12.82
CA ARG A 51 -1.22 -19.56 -11.98
C ARG A 51 -2.16 -20.64 -12.54
N GLU A 52 -1.69 -21.41 -13.51
CA GLU A 52 -2.23 -22.75 -13.76
C GLU A 52 -1.85 -23.62 -12.57
N ASP A 53 -2.74 -23.75 -11.59
CA ASP A 53 -2.72 -24.76 -10.51
C ASP A 53 -1.32 -25.19 -10.00
N ILE A 54 -0.42 -24.23 -9.74
CA ILE A 54 0.93 -24.53 -9.26
C ILE A 54 0.99 -24.41 -7.74
N GLU A 55 1.36 -25.55 -7.15
CA GLU A 55 1.57 -25.95 -5.77
C GLU A 55 2.63 -25.13 -4.99
N ALA A 56 2.93 -23.89 -5.42
CA ALA A 56 3.91 -23.02 -4.78
C ALA A 56 3.20 -21.95 -3.93
N ASP A 57 3.81 -21.62 -2.79
CA ASP A 57 3.34 -20.56 -1.90
C ASP A 57 3.15 -19.22 -2.67
N PRO A 58 2.11 -18.43 -2.37
CA PRO A 58 1.87 -17.12 -2.98
C PRO A 58 3.09 -16.21 -3.00
N ALA A 59 3.83 -16.13 -1.88
CA ALA A 59 5.01 -15.28 -1.76
C ALA A 59 6.17 -15.78 -2.61
N ASP A 60 6.40 -17.10 -2.61
CA ASP A 60 7.47 -17.70 -3.41
C ASP A 60 7.27 -17.46 -4.92
N ALA A 61 6.05 -17.64 -5.42
CA ALA A 61 5.80 -17.41 -6.85
C ALA A 61 5.82 -15.93 -7.23
N ALA A 62 5.43 -15.03 -6.32
CA ALA A 62 5.60 -13.60 -6.53
C ALA A 62 7.08 -13.27 -6.68
N GLU A 63 7.94 -13.83 -5.82
CA GLU A 63 9.40 -13.67 -5.89
C GLU A 63 9.98 -14.22 -7.21
N GLN A 64 9.62 -15.44 -7.59
CA GLN A 64 10.10 -16.06 -8.84
C GLN A 64 9.65 -15.31 -10.10
N ALA A 65 8.53 -14.58 -10.04
CA ALA A 65 8.02 -13.78 -11.14
C ALA A 65 8.68 -12.39 -11.23
N ARG A 66 9.46 -11.96 -10.22
CA ARG A 66 10.14 -10.67 -10.25
C ARG A 66 11.24 -10.67 -11.30
N VAL A 67 11.23 -9.67 -12.18
CA VAL A 67 12.30 -9.43 -13.13
C VAL A 67 13.41 -8.68 -12.39
N VAL A 68 14.55 -9.35 -12.20
CA VAL A 68 15.74 -8.73 -11.61
C VAL A 68 16.50 -8.00 -12.71
N GLU A 69 16.76 -6.70 -12.51
CA GLU A 69 17.64 -5.93 -13.38
C GLU A 69 19.07 -6.45 -13.24
N VAL A 70 19.64 -6.97 -14.32
CA VAL A 70 21.03 -7.42 -14.35
C VAL A 70 21.91 -6.23 -14.71
N ASN A 71 22.65 -5.69 -13.74
CA ASN A 71 23.64 -4.66 -14.00
C ASN A 71 24.98 -5.30 -14.42
N GLU A 72 25.12 -5.54 -15.73
CA GLU A 72 26.30 -6.21 -16.31
C GLU A 72 27.59 -5.38 -16.21
N ASP A 73 27.48 -4.09 -15.92
CA ASP A 73 28.60 -3.15 -15.79
C ASP A 73 29.25 -3.15 -14.40
N GLU A 74 28.56 -3.66 -13.37
CA GLU A 74 29.08 -3.77 -11.98
C GLU A 74 30.02 -4.98 -11.77
N TYR A 75 30.13 -5.88 -12.75
CA TYR A 75 30.97 -7.09 -12.72
C TYR A 75 32.19 -7.02 -13.66
N ARG A 76 32.82 -5.85 -13.84
CA ARG A 76 34.04 -5.68 -14.63
C ARG A 76 35.26 -5.30 -13.80
#